data_AF-A0A4S4EYM3-F1
#
_entry.id   AF-A0A4S4EYM3-F1
#
_cell.length_a   1.000
_cell.length_b   1.000
_cell.length_c   1.000
_cell.angle_alpha   90.00
_cell.angle_beta   90.00
_cell.angle_gamma   90.00
#
_symmetry.space_group_name_H-M   'P 1'
#
loop_
_entity.id
_entity.type
_entity.pdbx_description
1 polymer ?
#
loop_
_entity_poly.entity_id
_entity_poly.type
_entity_poly.pdbx_seq_one_letter_code
_entity_poly.pdbx_strand_id
1 'polypeptide(L)'
;MAPMPLLLFLLAVAFAVVQSFPFLALSVLLVCLFFYLLNILWLKPQRVRSMLQKQGIRGPQPSLFYGNVSEMRRIQSAAAVNHRGGEEFVAHDYTSTLFPYFEQWRKEYGKISSFFDFVC
;
A
#
# COMPACT_ATOMS: atom_id res chain seq x y z
N MET A 1 11.61 38.04 53.27
CA MET A 1 12.33 36.81 52.87
C MET A 1 11.49 35.90 51.94
N ALA A 2 10.61 36.45 51.09
CA ALA A 2 9.71 35.65 50.24
C ALA A 2 9.46 36.15 48.77
N PRO A 3 10.27 37.00 48.11
CA PRO A 3 9.96 37.40 46.73
C PRO A 3 10.39 36.38 45.66
N MET A 4 11.40 35.54 45.94
CA MET A 4 12.01 34.64 44.96
C MET A 4 11.13 33.48 44.44
N PRO A 5 10.29 32.80 45.26
CA PRO A 5 9.55 31.62 44.78
C PRO A 5 8.41 31.98 43.82
N LEU A 6 7.76 33.14 43.98
CA LEU A 6 6.68 33.59 43.11
C LEU A 6 7.18 33.91 41.70
N LEU A 7 8.34 34.58 41.59
CA LEU A 7 8.93 34.91 40.29
C LEU A 7 9.31 33.66 39.50
N LEU A 8 9.92 32.66 40.16
CA LEU A 8 10.26 31.39 39.54
C LEU A 8 9.02 30.61 39.07
N PHE A 9 7.95 30.62 39.86
CA PHE A 9 6.68 30.00 39.48
C PHE A 9 6.07 30.65 38.23
N LEU A 10 6.06 31.99 38.16
CA LEU A 10 5.56 32.72 36.99
C LEU A 10 6.40 32.44 35.73
N LEU A 11 7.72 32.38 35.85
CA LEU A 11 8.60 32.02 34.73
C LEU A 11 8.38 30.59 34.24
N ALA A 12 8.17 29.63 35.16
CA ALA A 12 7.88 28.24 34.81
C ALA A 12 6.54 28.11 34.06
N VAL A 13 5.51 28.81 34.53
CA VAL A 13 4.20 28.85 33.86
C VAL A 13 4.31 29.47 32.48
N ALA A 14 4.99 30.61 32.35
CA ALA A 14 5.20 31.27 31.06
C ALA A 14 5.95 30.37 30.07
N PHE A 15 7.01 29.68 30.53
CA PHE A 15 7.76 28.73 29.70
C PHE A 15 6.88 27.57 29.24
N ALA A 16 6.12 26.94 30.15
CA ALA A 16 5.23 25.83 29.82
C ALA A 16 4.16 26.25 28.78
N VAL A 17 3.58 27.45 28.96
CA VAL A 17 2.62 28.03 28.03
C VAL A 17 3.26 28.28 26.66
N VAL A 18 4.42 28.92 26.60
CA VAL A 18 5.14 29.18 25.33
C VAL A 18 5.50 27.88 24.61
N GLN A 19 5.94 26.85 25.35
CA GLN A 19 6.28 25.55 24.77
C GLN A 19 5.06 24.80 24.24
N SER A 20 3.88 24.95 24.84
CA SER A 20 2.67 24.24 24.40
C SER A 20 2.16 24.64 23.01
N PHE A 21 2.33 25.90 22.60
CA PHE A 21 1.88 26.41 21.30
C PHE A 21 2.52 25.70 20.09
N PRO A 22 3.86 25.57 19.98
CA PRO A 22 4.48 24.87 18.85
C PRO A 22 4.15 23.38 18.83
N PHE A 23 3.99 22.72 19.98
CA PHE A 23 3.56 21.31 20.01
C PHE A 23 2.15 21.13 19.44
N LEU A 24 1.23 22.05 19.78
CA LEU A 24 -0.12 22.02 19.23
C LEU A 24 -0.11 22.27 17.71
N ALA A 25 0.66 23.25 17.25
CA ALA A 25 0.79 23.53 15.82
C ALA A 25 1.41 22.36 15.05
N LEU A 26 2.44 21.72 15.60
CA LEU A 26 3.10 20.57 15.00
C LEU A 26 2.18 19.34 14.96
N SER A 27 1.37 19.11 16.00
CA SER A 27 0.41 18.01 15.99
C SER A 27 -0.67 18.19 14.92
N VAL A 28 -1.21 19.40 14.78
CA VAL A 28 -2.18 19.74 13.73
C VAL A 28 -1.56 19.54 12.35
N LEU A 29 -0.33 20.00 12.13
CA LEU A 29 0.38 19.81 10.86
C LEU A 29 0.54 18.32 10.52
N LEU A 30 0.97 17.49 11.49
CA LEU A 30 1.15 16.05 11.29
C LEU A 30 -0.18 15.36 10.95
N VAL A 31 -1.27 15.73 11.64
CA VAL A 31 -2.60 15.19 11.37
C VAL A 31 -3.06 15.57 9.96
N CYS A 32 -2.90 16.83 9.56
CA CYS A 32 -3.22 17.29 8.21
C CYS A 32 -2.40 16.54 7.14
N LEU A 33 -1.10 16.37 7.36
CA LEU A 33 -0.22 15.63 6.46
C LEU A 33 -0.64 14.17 6.35
N PHE A 34 -0.97 13.53 7.47
CA PHE A 34 -1.45 12.15 7.49
C PHE A 34 -2.73 11.98 6.67
N PHE A 35 -3.73 12.84 6.86
CA PHE A 35 -4.96 12.82 6.07
C PHE A 35 -4.71 13.14 4.58
N TYR A 36 -3.79 14.04 4.27
CA TYR A 36 -3.41 14.34 2.90
C TYR A 36 -2.76 13.13 2.21
N LEU A 37 -1.83 12.46 2.89
CA LEU A 37 -1.20 11.24 2.42
C LEU A 37 -2.23 10.14 2.20
N LEU A 38 -3.13 9.91 3.17
CA LEU A 38 -4.22 8.93 3.02
C LEU A 38 -5.11 9.26 1.83
N ASN A 39 -5.50 10.53 1.65
CA ASN A 39 -6.29 10.95 0.49
C ASN A 39 -5.57 10.68 -0.83
N ILE A 40 -4.28 10.97 -0.94
CA ILE A 40 -3.50 10.66 -2.15
C ILE A 40 -3.41 9.15 -2.36
N LEU A 41 -3.03 8.42 -1.32
CA LEU A 41 -2.83 6.97 -1.36
C LEU A 41 -4.14 6.24 -1.66
N TRP A 42 -5.30 6.84 -1.36
CA TRP A 42 -6.62 6.28 -1.63
C TRP A 42 -7.21 6.74 -2.97
N LEU A 43 -7.23 8.04 -3.24
CA LEU A 43 -7.87 8.62 -4.42
C LEU A 43 -7.13 8.24 -5.72
N LYS A 44 -5.79 8.19 -5.69
CA LYS A 44 -5.00 7.83 -6.87
C LYS A 44 -5.25 6.40 -7.36
N PRO A 45 -5.12 5.34 -6.53
CA PRO A 45 -5.39 3.99 -7.01
C PRO A 45 -6.86 3.79 -7.37
N GLN A 46 -7.80 4.47 -6.69
CA GLN A 46 -9.21 4.35 -7.02
C GLN A 46 -9.54 4.96 -8.39
N ARG A 47 -8.91 6.09 -8.78
CA ARG A 47 -9.03 6.64 -10.15
C ARG A 47 -8.44 5.71 -11.20
N VAL A 48 -7.23 5.21 -10.98
CA VAL A 48 -6.57 4.28 -11.90
C VAL A 48 -7.43 3.03 -12.08
N ARG A 49 -7.93 2.46 -10.98
CA ARG A 49 -8.85 1.31 -11.01
C ARG A 49 -10.13 1.61 -11.77
N SER A 50 -10.76 2.77 -11.55
CA SER A 50 -11.98 3.16 -12.27
C SER A 50 -11.72 3.29 -13.77
N MET A 51 -10.57 3.84 -14.17
CA MET A 51 -10.18 3.93 -15.58
C MET A 51 -9.95 2.56 -16.20
N LEU A 52 -9.19 1.68 -15.54
CA LEU A 52 -8.94 0.31 -16.02
C LEU A 52 -10.25 -0.50 -16.10
N GLN A 53 -11.13 -0.37 -15.10
CA GLN A 53 -12.44 -1.03 -15.13
C GLN A 53 -13.31 -0.56 -16.28
N LYS A 54 -13.30 0.75 -16.60
CA LYS A 54 -13.98 1.29 -17.79
C LYS A 54 -13.38 0.77 -19.10
N GLN A 55 -12.09 0.46 -19.10
CA GLN A 55 -11.41 -0.20 -20.23
C GLN A 55 -11.67 -1.72 -20.28
N GLY A 56 -12.51 -2.26 -19.39
CA GLY A 56 -12.80 -3.70 -19.31
C GLY A 56 -11.72 -4.51 -18.58
N ILE A 57 -10.64 -3.87 -18.14
CA ILE A 57 -9.53 -4.51 -17.42
C ILE A 57 -9.92 -4.60 -15.94
N ARG A 58 -10.42 -5.77 -15.53
CA ARG A 58 -10.57 -6.10 -14.11
C ARG A 58 -9.20 -6.52 -13.59
N GLY A 59 -8.77 -5.91 -12.48
CA GLY A 59 -7.52 -6.25 -11.80
C GLY A 59 -7.76 -6.79 -10.39
N PRO A 60 -6.77 -7.50 -9.82
CA PRO A 60 -6.81 -8.03 -8.45
C PRO A 60 -7.03 -6.93 -7.41
N GLN A 61 -7.77 -7.25 -6.33
CA GLN A 61 -8.12 -6.29 -5.29
C GLN A 61 -6.86 -5.81 -4.55
N PRO A 62 -6.56 -4.50 -4.53
CA PRO A 62 -5.39 -3.99 -3.83
C PRO A 62 -5.56 -4.10 -2.32
N SER A 63 -4.59 -4.70 -1.63
CA SER A 63 -4.46 -4.59 -0.17
C SER A 63 -3.61 -3.35 0.19
N LEU A 64 -4.06 -2.56 1.17
CA LEU A 64 -3.54 -1.21 1.43
C LEU A 64 -2.10 -1.15 1.97
N PHE A 65 -1.69 -2.15 2.76
CA PHE A 65 -0.41 -2.11 3.48
C PHE A 65 0.70 -2.94 2.84
N TYR A 66 0.35 -3.99 2.10
CA TYR A 66 1.32 -4.89 1.46
C TYR A 66 1.12 -5.01 -0.05
N GLY A 67 0.17 -4.27 -0.64
CA GLY A 67 -0.23 -4.48 -2.02
C GLY A 67 -0.72 -5.90 -2.26
N ASN A 68 -0.56 -6.44 -3.46
CA ASN A 68 -0.97 -7.81 -3.77
C ASN A 68 0.10 -8.86 -3.37
N VAL A 69 1.13 -8.48 -2.61
CA VAL A 69 2.27 -9.34 -2.31
C VAL A 69 1.87 -10.53 -1.44
N SER A 70 0.91 -10.36 -0.52
CA SER A 70 0.36 -11.48 0.27
C SER A 70 -0.36 -12.50 -0.62
N GLU A 71 -1.15 -12.03 -1.58
CA GLU A 71 -1.84 -12.88 -2.55
C GLU A 71 -0.85 -13.59 -3.48
N MET A 72 0.18 -12.87 -3.95
CA MET A 72 1.28 -13.44 -4.74
C MET A 72 1.98 -14.57 -3.99
N ARG A 73 2.30 -14.36 -2.70
CA ARG A 73 2.92 -15.39 -1.85
C ARG A 73 2.00 -16.58 -1.63
N ARG A 74 0.69 -16.35 -1.48
CA ARG A 74 -0.32 -17.41 -1.33
C ARG A 74 -0.45 -18.26 -2.59
N ILE A 75 -0.47 -17.62 -3.76
CA ILE A 75 -0.54 -18.33 -5.03
C ILE A 75 0.77 -19.07 -5.31
N GLN A 76 1.91 -18.46 -4.99
CA GLN A 76 3.22 -19.10 -5.13
C GLN A 76 3.37 -20.33 -4.22
N SER A 77 2.91 -20.26 -2.97
CA SER A 77 2.93 -21.42 -2.07
C SER A 77 1.96 -22.52 -2.52
N ALA A 78 0.77 -22.16 -3.01
CA ALA A 78 -0.18 -23.12 -3.56
C ALA A 78 0.36 -23.81 -4.83
N ALA A 79 1.02 -23.08 -5.72
CA ALA A 79 1.65 -23.64 -6.92
C ALA A 79 2.85 -24.54 -6.59
N ALA A 80 3.66 -24.16 -5.59
CA ALA A 80 4.78 -25.00 -5.12
C ALA A 80 4.32 -26.33 -4.50
N VAL A 81 3.11 -26.38 -3.93
CA VAL A 81 2.51 -27.63 -3.44
C VAL A 81 2.03 -28.51 -4.60
N ASN A 82 1.47 -27.91 -5.66
CA ASN A 82 0.97 -28.65 -6.84
C ASN A 82 2.09 -29.20 -7.75
N HIS A 83 3.28 -28.57 -7.76
CA HIS A 83 4.44 -29.03 -8.55
C HIS A 83 5.15 -30.30 -8.04
N ARG A 84 4.64 -30.94 -6.97
CA ARG A 84 5.19 -32.20 -6.45
C ARG A 84 4.72 -33.44 -7.21
N GLY A 85 3.78 -33.31 -8.15
CA GLY A 85 3.43 -34.35 -9.13
C GLY A 85 4.11 -34.04 -10.45
N GLY A 86 5.05 -34.89 -10.87
CA GLY A 86 5.96 -34.61 -11.97
C GLY A 86 5.28 -34.33 -13.31
N GLU A 87 5.57 -33.18 -13.90
CA GLU A 87 5.36 -32.93 -15.32
C GLU A 87 6.57 -32.23 -15.93
N GLU A 88 6.76 -32.55 -17.20
CA GLU A 88 7.96 -32.48 -18.03
C GLU A 88 8.43 -31.04 -18.27
N PHE A 89 9.74 -30.81 -18.11
CA PHE A 89 10.40 -29.51 -18.19
C PHE A 89 10.47 -29.03 -19.66
N VAL A 90 9.36 -28.56 -20.21
CA VAL A 90 9.30 -27.95 -21.55
C VAL A 90 9.65 -26.46 -21.45
N ALA A 91 10.63 -26.03 -22.23
CA ALA A 91 11.22 -24.68 -22.20
C ALA A 91 10.24 -23.50 -22.40
N HIS A 92 8.98 -23.77 -22.76
CA HIS A 92 7.91 -22.77 -22.87
C HIS A 92 7.20 -22.44 -21.56
N ASP A 93 7.45 -23.17 -20.47
CA ASP A 93 6.68 -23.08 -19.21
C ASP A 93 7.50 -22.57 -18.00
N TYR A 94 8.68 -21.98 -18.25
CA TYR A 94 9.50 -21.43 -17.16
C TYR A 94 8.79 -20.26 -16.44
N THR A 95 7.96 -19.50 -17.16
CA THR A 95 7.24 -18.33 -16.67
C THR A 95 6.17 -18.72 -15.64
N SER A 96 5.50 -19.86 -15.82
CA SER A 96 4.49 -20.36 -14.87
C SER A 96 5.11 -20.94 -13.60
N THR A 97 6.34 -21.48 -13.70
CA THR A 97 7.09 -22.00 -12.56
C THR A 97 7.70 -20.87 -11.72
N LEU A 98 8.23 -19.82 -12.37
CA LEU A 98 8.79 -18.65 -11.67
C LEU A 98 7.71 -17.70 -11.13
N PHE A 99 6.62 -17.51 -11.88
CA PHE A 99 5.57 -16.54 -11.57
C PHE A 99 4.16 -17.13 -11.70
N PRO A 100 3.80 -18.15 -10.89
CA PRO A 100 2.50 -18.84 -10.98
C PRO A 100 1.28 -17.93 -10.77
N TYR A 101 1.45 -16.82 -10.04
CA TYR A 101 0.41 -15.81 -9.82
C TYR A 101 0.01 -15.08 -11.11
N PHE A 102 0.94 -14.88 -12.03
CA PHE A 102 0.69 -14.18 -13.29
C PHE A 102 -0.20 -15.02 -14.20
N GLU A 103 0.03 -16.33 -14.22
CA GLU A 103 -0.75 -17.27 -15.01
C GLU A 103 -2.20 -17.37 -14.52
N GLN A 104 -2.39 -17.41 -13.21
CA GLN A 104 -3.72 -17.40 -12.62
C GLN A 104 -4.47 -16.09 -12.93
N TRP A 105 -3.81 -14.95 -12.81
CA TRP A 105 -4.40 -13.66 -13.18
C TRP A 105 -4.67 -13.54 -14.68
N ARG A 106 -3.82 -14.10 -15.53
CA ARG A 106 -4.05 -14.17 -16.99
C ARG A 106 -5.29 -15.01 -17.31
N LYS A 107 -5.50 -16.13 -16.64
CA LYS A 107 -6.72 -16.94 -16.82
C LYS A 107 -7.99 -16.26 -16.30
N GLU A 108 -7.89 -15.55 -15.18
CA GLU A 108 -9.04 -14.93 -14.50
C GLU A 108 -9.42 -13.58 -15.13
N TYR A 109 -8.44 -12.79 -15.56
CA TYR A 109 -8.62 -11.42 -16.07
C TYR A 109 -8.30 -11.26 -17.57
N GLY A 110 -7.50 -12.15 -18.16
CA GLY A 110 -7.07 -12.08 -19.57
C GLY A 110 -8.12 -12.55 -20.58
N LYS A 111 -9.32 -12.95 -20.13
CA LYS A 111 -10.43 -13.31 -21.03
C LYS A 111 -11.06 -12.09 -21.73
N ILE A 112 -10.63 -10.87 -21.40
CA ILE A 112 -11.12 -9.62 -21.99
C ILE A 112 -9.99 -9.02 -22.85
N SER A 113 -10.01 -9.42 -24.13
CA SER A 113 -9.41 -8.81 -25.34
C SER A 113 -7.96 -8.27 -25.28
N SER A 114 -7.05 -9.00 -25.93
CA SER A 114 -6.01 -8.53 -26.87
C SER A 114 -4.98 -7.44 -26.49
N PHE A 115 -4.99 -6.87 -25.28
CA PHE A 115 -4.05 -5.77 -24.93
C PHE A 115 -2.86 -6.21 -24.05
N PHE A 116 -2.87 -7.43 -23.52
CA PHE A 116 -1.83 -7.88 -22.59
C PHE A 116 -0.54 -8.37 -23.27
N ASP A 117 -0.55 -8.55 -24.59
CA ASP A 117 0.65 -8.91 -25.38
C ASP A 117 1.61 -7.73 -25.64
N PHE A 118 1.28 -6.49 -25.22
CA PHE A 118 2.11 -5.31 -25.50
C PHE A 118 2.99 -4.85 -24.32
N VAL A 119 3.01 -5.58 -23.20
CA VAL A 119 3.80 -5.25 -22.01
C VAL A 119 4.84 -6.34 -21.66
N CYS A 120 5.00 -7.35 -22.52
CA CYS A 120 6.19 -8.19 -22.56
C CYS A 120 6.96 -7.98 -23.86
#